data_AF-R9RAG4-F1
#
_entry.id   AF-R9RAG4-F1
#
_cell.length_a   1.000
_cell.length_b   1.000
_cell.length_c   1.000
_cell.angle_alpha   90.00
_cell.angle_beta   90.00
_cell.angle_gamma   90.00
#
_symmetry.space_group_name_H-M   'P 1'
#
loop_
_entity.id
_entity.type
_entity.pdbx_description
1 polymer ?
#
loop_
_entity_poly.entity_id
_entity_poly.type
_entity_poly.pdbx_seq_one_letter_code
_entity_poly.pdbx_strand_id
1 'polypeptide(L)'
;MSTWALIGLSIALLIAGFNIGYDCRHKKVFFNRNKKYRYWVSCLYTVNGFSSVGGWAFDFDSEMNSSQLKIFREKQIENLKNQFKTTDVEFEIIDFKRLKD
;
A
#
# COMPACT_ATOMS: atom_id res chain seq x y z
N MET A 1 -13.69 38.27 -13.55
CA MET A 1 -14.24 37.19 -12.68
C MET A 1 -15.18 37.84 -11.67
N SER A 2 -16.40 37.31 -11.52
CA SER A 2 -17.42 37.89 -10.62
C SER A 2 -17.05 37.64 -9.16
N THR A 3 -17.15 38.66 -8.31
CA THR A 3 -16.89 38.61 -6.86
C THR A 3 -17.65 37.47 -6.17
N TRP A 4 -18.83 37.12 -6.68
CA TRP A 4 -19.66 36.03 -6.19
C TRP A 4 -19.03 34.64 -6.40
N ALA A 5 -18.32 34.44 -7.51
CA ALA A 5 -17.60 33.19 -7.76
C ALA A 5 -16.39 33.05 -6.82
N LEU A 6 -15.74 34.17 -6.47
CA LEU A 6 -14.59 34.17 -5.57
C LEU A 6 -15.01 33.85 -4.11
N ILE A 7 -16.14 34.41 -3.67
CA ILE A 7 -16.71 34.13 -2.35
C ILE A 7 -17.20 32.68 -2.26
N GLY A 8 -17.88 32.19 -3.31
CA GLY A 8 -18.31 30.79 -3.38
C GLY A 8 -17.13 29.81 -3.33
N LEU A 9 -16.04 30.10 -4.04
CA LEU A 9 -14.82 29.30 -4.02
C LEU A 9 -14.15 29.31 -2.63
N SER A 10 -14.12 30.47 -1.96
CA SER A 10 -13.54 30.62 -0.62
C SER A 10 -14.27 29.76 0.43
N ILE A 11 -15.60 29.79 0.42
CA ILE A 11 -16.42 29.00 1.36
C ILE A 11 -16.28 27.50 1.08
N ALA A 12 -16.23 27.10 -0.20
CA ALA A 12 -16.03 25.70 -0.58
C ALA A 12 -14.66 25.17 -0.12
N LEU A 13 -13.59 25.95 -0.28
CA LEU A 13 -12.25 25.59 0.19
C LEU A 13 -12.18 25.49 1.72
N LEU A 14 -12.89 26.35 2.43
CA LEU A 14 -12.95 26.35 3.89
C LEU A 14 -13.67 25.10 4.44
N ILE A 15 -14.81 24.74 3.85
CA ILE A 15 -15.57 23.52 4.22
C ILE A 15 -14.78 22.25 3.85
N ALA A 16 -14.17 22.21 2.65
CA ALA A 16 -13.34 21.08 2.24
C ALA A 16 -12.10 20.93 3.14
N GLY A 17 -11.43 22.04 3.48
CA GLY A 17 -10.28 22.05 4.38
C GLY A 17 -10.64 21.62 5.80
N PHE A 18 -11.81 22.01 6.31
CA PHE A 18 -12.28 21.62 7.65
C PHE A 18 -12.61 20.11 7.72
N ASN A 19 -13.27 19.55 6.69
CA ASN A 19 -13.57 18.12 6.62
C ASN A 19 -12.30 17.26 6.46
N ILE A 20 -11.34 17.70 5.62
CA ILE A 20 -10.05 17.03 5.44
C ILE A 20 -9.22 17.11 6.73
N GLY A 21 -9.22 18.25 7.42
CA GLY A 21 -8.50 18.44 8.68
C GLY A 21 -9.03 17.57 9.83
N TYR A 22 -10.36 17.43 9.94
CA TYR A 22 -11.01 16.58 10.94
C TYR A 22 -10.76 15.09 10.66
N ASP A 23 -10.87 14.67 9.39
CA ASP A 23 -10.57 13.30 8.94
C ASP A 23 -9.08 12.95 9.13
N CYS A 24 -8.16 13.87 8.83
CA CYS A 24 -6.73 13.66 9.06
C CYS A 24 -6.36 13.57 10.54
N ARG A 25 -6.99 14.36 11.42
CA ARG A 25 -6.72 14.30 12.88
C ARG A 25 -7.29 13.02 13.50
N HIS A 26 -8.51 12.63 13.14
CA HIS A 26 -9.09 11.36 13.61
C HIS A 26 -8.35 10.15 13.04
N LYS A 27 -7.97 10.16 11.76
CA LYS A 27 -7.11 9.12 11.18
C LYS A 27 -5.76 9.09 11.89
N LYS A 28 -5.06 10.20 12.11
CA LYS A 28 -3.79 10.18 12.86
C LYS A 28 -3.91 9.57 14.26
N VAL A 29 -4.99 9.86 15.01
CA VAL A 29 -5.19 9.29 16.36
C VAL A 29 -5.57 7.80 16.33
N PHE A 30 -6.31 7.34 15.30
CA PHE A 30 -6.63 5.92 15.11
C PHE A 30 -5.44 5.10 14.56
N PHE A 31 -4.64 5.67 13.66
CA PHE A 31 -3.45 5.04 13.09
C PHE A 31 -2.30 4.91 14.10
N ASN A 32 -2.24 5.77 15.13
CA ASN A 32 -1.18 5.72 16.14
C ASN A 32 -1.34 4.58 17.19
N ARG A 33 -2.40 3.75 17.09
CA ARG A 33 -2.68 2.65 18.03
C ARG A 33 -2.34 1.25 17.51
N ASN A 34 -2.14 1.06 16.21
CA ASN A 34 -1.76 -0.24 15.65
C ASN A 34 -0.30 -0.16 15.21
N LYS A 35 0.63 -0.59 16.08
CA LYS A 35 2.00 -0.90 15.68
C LYS A 35 1.94 -1.99 14.62
N LYS A 36 1.95 -1.61 13.34
CA LYS A 36 1.98 -2.58 12.24
C LYS A 36 3.38 -3.13 12.15
N TYR A 37 3.51 -4.45 12.05
CA TYR A 37 4.80 -5.08 11.83
C TYR A 37 5.15 -4.91 10.35
N ARG A 38 5.96 -3.90 10.05
CA ARG A 38 6.36 -3.59 8.68
C ARG A 38 7.57 -4.42 8.28
N TYR A 39 7.51 -5.04 7.11
CA TYR A 39 8.60 -5.81 6.53
C TYR A 39 8.91 -5.34 5.12
N TRP A 40 10.19 -5.39 4.76
CA TRP A 40 10.66 -5.37 3.39
C TRP A 40 10.84 -6.82 2.94
N VAL A 41 10.14 -7.23 1.88
CA VAL A 41 10.23 -8.58 1.31
C VAL A 41 10.90 -8.49 -0.05
N SER A 42 12.10 -9.06 -0.17
CA SER A 42 12.85 -9.18 -1.41
C SER A 42 12.45 -10.47 -2.13
N CYS A 43 12.23 -10.40 -3.44
CA CYS A 43 11.73 -11.53 -4.21
C CYS A 43 12.19 -11.48 -5.66
N LEU A 44 12.18 -12.66 -6.29
CA LEU A 44 12.38 -12.84 -7.71
C LEU A 44 11.03 -13.24 -8.31
N TYR A 45 10.68 -12.63 -9.44
CA TYR A 45 9.50 -13.00 -10.18
C TYR A 45 9.82 -13.13 -11.66
N THR A 46 9.19 -14.11 -12.30
CA THR A 46 9.31 -14.37 -13.74
C THR A 46 7.95 -14.20 -14.37
N VAL A 47 7.87 -13.45 -15.46
CA VAL A 47 6.63 -13.23 -16.23
C VAL A 47 6.93 -13.50 -17.69
N ASN A 48 6.21 -14.45 -18.31
CA ASN A 48 6.44 -14.86 -19.71
C ASN A 48 7.92 -15.18 -20.02
N GLY A 49 8.60 -15.87 -19.08
CA GLY A 49 10.02 -16.21 -19.21
C GLY A 49 11.03 -15.08 -18.92
N PHE A 50 10.58 -13.87 -18.56
CA PHE A 50 11.46 -12.77 -18.16
C PHE A 50 11.52 -12.61 -16.65
N SER A 51 12.70 -12.82 -16.07
CA SER A 51 12.92 -12.71 -14.62
C SER A 51 13.36 -11.31 -14.20
N SER A 52 12.86 -10.88 -13.03
CA SER A 52 13.21 -9.62 -12.41
C SER A 52 13.32 -9.79 -10.90
N VAL A 53 14.19 -8.99 -10.28
CA VAL A 53 14.32 -8.91 -8.83
C VAL A 53 13.59 -7.66 -8.36
N GLY A 54 12.75 -7.81 -7.34
CA GLY A 54 11.96 -6.74 -6.76
C GLY A 54 11.91 -6.81 -5.25
N GLY A 55 11.32 -5.77 -4.66
CA GLY A 55 11.05 -5.75 -3.23
C GLY A 55 9.77 -4.99 -2.92
N TRP A 56 9.06 -5.47 -1.91
CA TRP A 56 7.80 -4.88 -1.45
C TRP A 56 7.88 -4.56 0.04
N ALA A 57 7.49 -3.33 0.39
CA ALA A 57 7.17 -3.02 1.78
C ALA A 57 5.74 -3.46 2.07
N PHE A 58 5.54 -4.28 3.10
CA PHE A 58 4.23 -4.76 3.50
C PHE A 58 4.04 -4.65 5.00
N ASP A 59 2.84 -4.24 5.41
CA ASP A 59 2.46 -4.13 6.80
C ASP A 59 1.64 -5.35 7.21
N PHE A 60 2.02 -6.00 8.31
CA PHE A 60 1.28 -7.10 8.91
C PHE A 60 0.69 -6.67 10.26
N ASP A 61 -0.47 -7.22 10.61
CA ASP A 61 -1.14 -6.95 11.89
C ASP A 61 -0.47 -7.68 13.08
N SER A 62 0.43 -8.61 12.81
CA SER A 62 1.21 -9.38 13.78
C SER A 62 2.64 -9.59 13.27
N GLU A 63 3.52 -10.12 14.12
CA GLU A 63 4.80 -10.65 13.66
C GLU A 63 4.58 -11.67 12.55
N MET A 64 5.40 -11.59 11.50
CA MET A 64 5.16 -12.32 10.26
C MET A 64 5.29 -13.84 10.47
N ASN A 65 4.28 -14.58 10.02
CA ASN A 65 4.30 -16.03 9.98
C ASN A 65 4.23 -16.57 8.54
N SER A 66 4.44 -17.88 8.38
CA SER A 66 4.45 -18.56 7.08
C SER A 66 3.12 -18.44 6.32
N SER A 67 1.98 -18.47 7.02
CA SER A 67 0.66 -18.31 6.42
C SER A 67 0.46 -16.92 5.83
N GLN A 68 0.88 -15.87 6.54
CA GLN A 68 0.84 -14.49 6.06
C GLN A 68 1.76 -14.29 4.85
N LEU A 69 2.95 -14.90 4.87
CA LEU A 69 3.87 -14.88 3.73
C LEU A 69 3.29 -15.58 2.49
N LYS A 70 2.56 -16.69 2.69
CA LYS A 70 1.86 -17.40 1.61
C LYS A 70 0.76 -16.54 0.99
N ILE A 71 -0.07 -15.89 1.81
CA ILE A 71 -1.11 -14.97 1.34
C ILE A 71 -0.50 -13.79 0.58
N PHE A 72 0.60 -13.23 1.10
CA PHE A 72 1.35 -12.18 0.40
C PHE A 72 1.82 -12.65 -0.98
N ARG A 73 2.43 -13.84 -1.07
CA ARG A 73 2.90 -14.44 -2.33
C ARG A 73 1.77 -14.61 -3.34
N GLU A 74 0.66 -15.23 -2.94
CA GLU A 74 -0.50 -15.47 -3.79
C GLU A 74 -1.05 -14.16 -4.35
N LYS A 75 -1.17 -13.14 -3.48
CA LYS A 75 -1.61 -11.80 -3.89
C LYS A 75 -0.67 -11.14 -4.88
N GLN A 76 0.66 -11.27 -4.71
CA GLN A 76 1.61 -10.71 -5.68
C GLN A 76 1.56 -11.45 -7.02
N ILE A 77 1.40 -12.78 -7.02
CA ILE A 77 1.20 -13.55 -8.26
C ILE A 77 -0.05 -13.07 -8.98
N GLU A 78 -1.18 -12.91 -8.29
CA GLU A 78 -2.42 -12.40 -8.90
C GLU A 78 -2.26 -10.98 -9.45
N ASN A 79 -1.58 -10.09 -8.71
CA ASN A 79 -1.29 -8.74 -9.17
C ASN A 79 -0.46 -8.74 -10.45
N LEU A 80 0.60 -9.56 -10.52
CA LEU A 80 1.45 -9.68 -11.70
C LEU A 80 0.67 -10.25 -12.89
N LYS A 81 -0.14 -11.29 -12.66
CA LYS A 81 -1.03 -11.85 -13.70
C LYS A 81 -1.98 -10.79 -14.26
N ASN A 82 -2.59 -10.00 -13.37
CA ASN A 82 -3.52 -8.94 -13.73
C ASN A 82 -2.84 -7.76 -14.43
N GLN A 83 -1.63 -7.40 -14.02
CA GLN A 83 -0.84 -6.31 -14.59
C GLN A 83 -0.34 -6.65 -15.99
N PHE A 84 0.24 -7.83 -16.17
CA PHE A 84 0.85 -8.25 -17.43
C PHE A 84 -0.10 -9.04 -18.34
N LYS A 85 -1.36 -9.25 -17.91
CA LYS A 85 -2.39 -9.97 -18.66
C LYS A 85 -1.92 -11.36 -19.12
N THR A 86 -1.25 -12.08 -18.22
CA THR A 86 -0.75 -13.44 -18.46
C THR A 86 -1.02 -14.35 -17.27
N THR A 87 -1.07 -15.64 -17.51
CA THR A 87 -1.12 -16.68 -16.46
C THR A 87 0.26 -17.25 -16.13
N ASP A 88 1.25 -17.02 -16.99
CA ASP A 88 2.62 -17.51 -16.83
C ASP A 88 3.41 -16.57 -15.92
N VAL A 89 3.29 -16.82 -14.61
CA VAL A 89 3.94 -16.06 -13.55
C VAL A 89 4.51 -17.01 -12.51
N GLU A 90 5.81 -16.90 -12.27
CA GLU A 90 6.51 -17.52 -11.15
C GLU A 90 6.93 -16.45 -10.16
N PHE A 91 6.92 -16.78 -8.87
CA PHE A 91 7.28 -15.85 -7.81
C PHE A 91 7.94 -16.60 -6.65
N GLU A 92 9.10 -16.14 -6.25
CA GLU A 92 9.90 -16.70 -5.15
C GLU A 92 10.35 -15.58 -4.20
N ILE A 93 10.23 -15.85 -2.90
CA ILE A 93 10.67 -14.94 -1.85
C ILE A 93 12.10 -15.30 -1.50
N ILE A 94 13.01 -14.32 -1.62
CA ILE A 94 14.45 -14.50 -1.37
C ILE A 94 14.77 -14.17 0.08
N ASP A 95 14.28 -13.02 0.57
CA ASP A 95 14.59 -12.53 1.91
C ASP A 95 13.45 -11.66 2.43
N PHE A 96 13.38 -11.50 3.74
CA PHE A 96 12.50 -10.56 4.38
C PHE A 96 13.16 -9.94 5.60
N LYS A 97 13.02 -8.63 5.73
CA LYS A 97 13.61 -7.85 6.81
C LYS A 97 12.54 -7.01 7.49
N ARG A 98 12.39 -7.17 8.80
CA ARG A 98 11.56 -6.27 9.59
C ARG A 98 12.13 -4.86 9.54
N LEU A 99 11.32 -3.90 9.12
CA LEU A 99 11.66 -2.49 9.19
C LEU A 99 11.35 -2.02 10.61
N LYS A 100 12.33 -1.35 11.25
CA LYS A 100 12.06 -0.67 12.52
C LYS A 100 11.18 0.54 12.23
N ASP A 101 10.23 0.79 13.14
CA ASP A 101 9.42 2.00 13.16
C ASP A 101 10.31 3.25 13.26
#